data_AF-A0A1T1ANP3-F1
#
_entry.id   AF-A0A1T1ANP3-F1
#
_cell.length_a   1.000
_cell.length_b   1.000
_cell.length_c   1.000
_cell.angle_alpha   90.00
_cell.angle_beta   90.00
_cell.angle_gamma   90.00
#
_symmetry.space_group_name_H-M   'P 1'
#
loop_
_entity.id
_entity.type
_entity.pdbx_description
1 polymer ?
#
loop_
_entity_poly.entity_id
_entity_poly.type
_entity_poly.pdbx_seq_one_letter_code
_entity_poly.pdbx_strand_id
1 'polypeptide(L)' 'MSDAPTLAAVVHTQSDELWDVIALLEGARELPFKNQGESGERLIRQAIERIQGVQAAFDPYI' A
#
# COMPACT_ATOMS: atom_id res chain seq x y z
N MET A 1 -21.31 22.28 -1.77
CA MET A 1 -19.94 22.59 -2.21
C MET A 1 -19.23 21.25 -2.29
N SER A 2 -18.61 20.92 -3.42
CA SER A 2 -17.90 19.66 -3.57
C SER A 2 -16.54 19.84 -2.89
N ASP A 3 -16.37 19.26 -1.69
CA ASP A 3 -15.07 19.22 -1.00
C ASP A 3 -14.19 18.14 -1.65
N ALA A 4 -13.88 18.34 -2.93
CA ALA A 4 -12.91 17.49 -3.60
C ALA A 4 -11.54 17.73 -2.94
N PRO A 5 -10.84 16.67 -2.50
CA PRO A 5 -9.53 16.82 -1.88
C PRO A 5 -8.57 17.48 -2.87
N THR A 6 -7.76 18.41 -2.37
CA THR A 6 -6.73 19.06 -3.20
C THR A 6 -5.67 18.04 -3.63
N LEU A 7 -5.05 18.26 -4.80
CA LEU A 7 -3.96 17.40 -5.27
C LEU A 7 -2.84 17.26 -4.23
N ALA A 8 -2.52 18.33 -3.48
CA ALA A 8 -1.53 18.30 -2.41
C ALA A 8 -1.94 17.37 -1.25
N ALA A 9 -3.22 17.38 -0.85
CA ALA A 9 -3.73 16.49 0.18
C ALA A 9 -3.71 15.02 -0.28
N VAL A 10 -4.07 14.77 -1.54
CA VAL A 10 -3.99 13.42 -2.14
C VAL A 10 -2.54 12.95 -2.15
N VAL A 11 -1.60 13.75 -2.67
CA VAL A 11 -0.17 13.37 -2.72
C VAL A 11 0.39 13.09 -1.33
N HIS A 12 0.03 13.89 -0.32
CA HIS A 12 0.49 13.67 1.05
C HIS A 12 0.00 12.32 1.61
N THR A 13 -1.31 12.07 1.59
CA THR A 13 -1.89 10.81 2.07
C THR A 13 -1.33 9.61 1.33
N GLN A 14 -1.20 9.70 0.01
CA GLN A 14 -0.69 8.58 -0.79
C GLN A 14 0.81 8.33 -0.58
N SER A 15 1.58 9.35 -0.20
CA SER A 15 2.99 9.17 0.16
C SER A 15 3.14 8.34 1.44
N ASP A 16 2.26 8.54 2.43
CA ASP A 16 2.26 7.74 3.65
C ASP A 16 1.88 6.27 3.35
N GLU A 17 0.90 6.04 2.48
CA GLU A 17 0.54 4.68 2.06
C GLU A 17 1.68 3.96 1.32
N LEU A 18 2.50 4.68 0.55
CA LEU A 18 3.70 4.13 -0.09
C LEU A 18 4.78 3.72 0.93
N TRP A 19 4.95 4.49 2.01
CA TRP A 19 5.85 4.10 3.09
C TRP A 19 5.38 2.84 3.82
N ASP A 20 4.07 2.70 4.04
CA ASP A 20 3.50 1.48 4.62
C ASP A 20 3.75 0.25 3.73
N VAL A 21 3.62 0.41 2.42
CA VAL A 21 3.92 -0.64 1.43
C VAL A 21 5.39 -1.09 1.53
N ILE A 22 6.32 -0.13 1.63
CA ILE A 22 7.75 -0.44 1.78
C ILE A 22 7.98 -1.22 3.07
N ALA A 23 7.40 -0.80 4.19
CA ALA A 23 7.52 -1.49 5.47
C ALA A 23 6.95 -2.92 5.43
N LEU A 24 5.82 -3.14 4.74
CA LEU A 24 5.24 -4.48 4.54
C LEU A 24 6.16 -5.39 3.72
N LEU A 25 6.77 -4.87 2.65
CA LEU A 25 7.69 -5.62 1.81
C LEU A 25 9.02 -5.93 2.53
N GLU A 26 9.53 -4.99 3.32
CA GLU A 26 10.69 -5.21 4.19
C GLU A 26 10.41 -6.28 5.24
N GLY A 27 9.26 -6.21 5.92
CA GLY A 27 8.82 -7.24 6.85
C GLY A 27 8.66 -8.61 6.18
N ALA A 28 8.12 -8.66 4.97
CA ALA A 28 8.01 -9.89 4.19
C ALA A 28 9.39 -10.48 3.83
N ARG A 29 10.39 -9.63 3.53
CA ARG A 29 11.76 -10.05 3.23
C ARG A 29 12.47 -10.61 4.45
N GLU A 30 12.21 -10.05 5.63
CA GLU A 30 12.83 -10.44 6.91
C GLU A 30 12.19 -11.66 7.57
N LEU A 31 11.01 -12.06 7.09
CA LEU A 31 10.34 -13.30 7.45
C LEU A 31 10.73 -14.38 6.43
N PRO A 32 11.87 -15.08 6.57
CA PRO A 32 12.08 -16.29 5.80
C PRO A 32 10.90 -17.20 6.09
N PHE A 33 10.36 -17.84 5.05
CA PHE A 33 9.27 -18.82 4.96
C PHE A 33 9.30 -19.95 6.02
N LYS A 34 9.46 -19.60 7.31
CA LYS A 34 9.63 -20.47 8.48
C LYS A 34 8.30 -21.10 8.87
N ASN A 35 7.19 -20.46 8.50
CA ASN A 35 5.86 -21.04 8.56
C ASN A 35 5.30 -21.06 7.14
N GLN A 36 5.04 -22.26 6.63
CA GLN A 36 4.49 -22.55 5.30
C GLN A 36 3.06 -22.00 5.12
N GLY A 37 2.88 -20.67 5.13
CA GLY A 37 1.65 -20.02 4.68
C GLY A 37 1.21 -18.74 5.38
N GLU A 38 1.81 -18.32 6.51
CA GLU A 38 1.14 -17.32 7.37
C GLU A 38 1.81 -15.95 7.55
N SER A 39 3.10 -15.79 7.24
CA SER A 39 3.82 -14.55 7.61
C SER A 39 4.25 -13.68 6.43
N GLY A 40 4.98 -14.20 5.44
CA GLY A 40 5.49 -13.39 4.32
C GLY A 40 4.48 -13.13 3.21
N GLU A 41 3.76 -14.17 2.76
CA GLU A 41 2.77 -14.05 1.67
C GLU A 41 1.62 -13.12 2.04
N ARG A 42 1.18 -13.14 3.30
CA ARG A 42 0.14 -12.23 3.81
C ARG A 42 0.58 -10.77 3.74
N LEU A 43 1.82 -10.47 4.12
CA LEU A 43 2.37 -9.10 4.05
C LEU A 43 2.52 -8.64 2.60
N ILE A 44 2.92 -9.52 1.69
CA ILE A 44 2.96 -9.22 0.25
C ILE A 44 1.56 -8.93 -0.28
N ARG A 45 0.54 -9.73 0.10
CA ARG A 45 -0.85 -9.49 -0.30
C ARG A 45 -1.37 -8.13 0.19
N GLN A 46 -1.08 -7.79 1.44
CA GLN A 46 -1.43 -6.48 2.01
C GLN A 46 -0.71 -5.32 1.30
N ALA A 47 0.56 -5.50 0.93
CA ALA A 47 1.31 -4.51 0.16
C ALA A 47 0.69 -4.29 -1.23
N ILE A 48 0.25 -5.37 -1.90
CA ILE A 48 -0.42 -5.31 -3.20
C ILE A 48 -1.76 -4.57 -3.10
N GLU A 49 -2.61 -4.91 -2.12
CA GLU A 49 -3.90 -4.26 -1.90
C GLU A 49 -3.74 -2.75 -1.67
N ARG A 50 -2.71 -2.35 -0.91
CA ARG A 50 -2.44 -0.94 -0.60
C ARG A 50 -1.88 -0.18 -1.81
N ILE A 51 -1.00 -0.78 -2.62
CA ILE A 51 -0.56 -0.22 -3.92
C ILE A 51 -1.75 0.01 -4.87
N GLN A 52 -2.70 -0.93 -4.91
CA GLN A 52 -3.89 -0.78 -5.76
C GLN A 52 -4.78 0.38 -5.29
N GLY A 53 -4.90 0.57 -3.97
CA GLY A 53 -5.58 1.73 -3.38
C GLY A 53 -4.91 3.05 -3.79
N VAL A 54 -3.58 3.12 -3.71
CA VAL A 54 -2.80 4.29 -4.15
C VAL A 54 -3.03 4.58 -5.63
N GLN A 55 -2.98 3.55 -6.48
CA GLN A 55 -3.19 3.72 -7.92
C GLN A 55 -4.59 4.27 -8.23
N ALA A 56 -5.63 3.74 -7.60
CA ALA A 56 -7.02 4.19 -7.78
C ALA A 56 -7.24 5.64 -7.31
N ALA A 57 -6.47 6.12 -6.33
CA ALA A 57 -6.55 7.50 -5.85
C ALA A 57 -5.95 8.52 -6.84
N PHE A 58 -4.97 8.12 -7.66
CA PHE A 58 -4.38 8.96 -8.69
C PHE A 58 -5.05 8.84 -10.06
N ASP A 59 -5.62 7.68 -10.38
CA ASP A 59 -6.39 7.45 -11.61
C ASP A 59 -7.59 6.52 -11.33
N PRO A 60 -8.79 7.08 -11.05
CA PRO A 60 -9.97 6.29 -10.70
C PRO A 60 -10.68 5.65 -11.90
N TYR A 61 -10.17 5.82 -13.13
CA TYR A 61 -10.83 5.37 -14.38
C TYR A 61 -10.15 4.16 -15.04
N ILE A 62 -9.25 3.47 -14.34
CA ILE A 62 -8.66 2.18 -14.75
C ILE A 62 -9.60 1.02 -14.43
#